data_AF-A0A662AXG3-F1
#
_entry.id   AF-A0A662AXG3-F1
#
_cell.length_a   1.000
_cell.length_b   1.000
_cell.length_c   1.000
_cell.angle_alpha   90.00
_cell.angle_beta   90.00
_cell.angle_gamma   90.00
#
_symmetry.space_group_name_H-M   'P 1'
#
loop_
_entity.id
_entity.type
_entity.pdbx_description
1 polymer ?
#
loop_
_entity_poly.entity_id
_entity_poly.type
_entity_poly.pdbx_seq_one_letter_code
_entity_poly.pdbx_strand_id
1 'polypeptide(L)'
;MNRTLLLIGMLVLGAFSLWGQSYIVRGTIANAEKGQVYLAAFHEDRYIALDSIRTISGDFHFLFGEDSEPGLYRIIFSGRFIEFIFSHENVEVYVASGERGPVPYFDNTVENQVYSEFMEFELNYEARVLIAHGQLPDPDAVKSYNSIQMERNRFMDSLSFLYPDLYAIRMMNAFRSPVIPGAMTHNQRMDTLKSCFFDHAAIDDPGLLNAPVYTFKMIDYLSLFKVDTLSMDQQEIQFCLAVDGIMANVSGNPQLRSFVTDFLLEGFELLEMERVQRHIAENYLDENQIPNLLIP
;
A
#
# COMPACT_ATOMS: atom_id res chain seq x y z
N MET A 1 -44.86 -50.17 -2.15
CA MET A 1 -43.84 -49.53 -1.30
C MET A 1 -42.48 -49.92 -1.87
N ASN A 2 -41.55 -48.99 -2.06
CA ASN A 2 -40.24 -49.16 -2.73
C ASN A 2 -40.26 -49.13 -4.27
N ARG A 3 -39.99 -47.95 -4.83
CA ARG A 3 -39.13 -47.74 -6.03
C ARG A 3 -39.03 -46.26 -6.41
N THR A 4 -39.98 -45.42 -5.98
CA THR A 4 -39.97 -43.96 -6.20
C THR A 4 -39.16 -43.15 -5.20
N LEU A 5 -38.83 -43.70 -4.01
CA LEU A 5 -38.00 -42.99 -3.02
C LEU A 5 -36.49 -43.06 -3.28
N LEU A 6 -36.04 -43.91 -4.20
CA LEU A 6 -34.60 -44.12 -4.46
C LEU A 6 -34.03 -43.19 -5.56
N LEU A 7 -34.91 -42.49 -6.30
CA LEU A 7 -34.51 -41.54 -7.35
C LEU A 7 -34.42 -40.09 -6.86
N ILE A 8 -34.98 -39.77 -5.70
CA ILE A 8 -34.85 -38.42 -5.10
C ILE A 8 -33.55 -38.32 -4.26
N GLY A 9 -33.03 -39.44 -3.73
CA GLY A 9 -31.77 -39.46 -2.98
C GLY A 9 -30.49 -39.33 -3.83
N MET A 10 -30.56 -39.58 -5.14
CA MET A 10 -29.40 -39.48 -6.04
C MET A 10 -29.31 -38.14 -6.79
N LEU A 11 -30.34 -37.30 -6.74
CA LEU A 11 -30.36 -35.99 -7.42
C LEU A 11 -29.97 -34.82 -6.51
N VAL A 12 -29.74 -35.07 -5.21
CA VAL A 12 -29.32 -34.07 -4.22
C VAL A 12 -27.81 -34.15 -3.89
N LEU A 13 -27.12 -35.19 -4.35
CA LEU A 13 -25.67 -35.38 -4.11
C LEU A 13 -24.76 -34.76 -5.20
N GLY A 14 -25.34 -34.11 -6.22
CA GLY A 14 -24.59 -33.52 -7.35
C GLY A 14 -24.49 -31.99 -7.36
N ALA A 15 -25.03 -31.30 -6.35
CA ALA A 15 -25.11 -29.83 -6.34
C ALA A 15 -24.12 -29.14 -5.37
N PHE A 16 -23.27 -29.90 -4.67
CA PHE A 16 -22.16 -29.34 -3.87
C PHE A 16 -20.82 -29.52 -4.57
N SER A 17 -20.81 -29.27 -5.88
CA SER A 17 -19.61 -28.76 -6.52
C SER A 17 -19.59 -27.26 -6.23
N LEU A 18 -19.21 -26.88 -5.02
CA LEU A 18 -18.65 -25.54 -4.76
C LEU A 18 -17.35 -25.49 -5.57
N TRP A 19 -17.47 -25.26 -6.88
CA TRP A 19 -16.35 -24.83 -7.68
C TRP A 19 -16.06 -23.43 -7.18
N GLY A 20 -15.12 -23.30 -6.24
CA GLY A 20 -14.51 -22.02 -5.97
C GLY A 20 -14.04 -21.48 -7.31
N GLN A 21 -14.59 -20.33 -7.73
CA GLN A 21 -14.21 -19.67 -8.95
C GLN A 21 -12.70 -19.41 -8.92
N SER A 22 -11.99 -20.10 -9.79
CA SER A 22 -10.55 -19.90 -9.96
C SER A 22 -10.31 -18.72 -10.89
N TYR A 23 -9.53 -17.76 -10.43
CA TYR A 23 -9.04 -16.66 -11.25
C TYR A 23 -7.66 -16.99 -11.81
N ILE A 24 -7.33 -16.42 -12.97
CA ILE A 24 -6.07 -16.64 -13.64
C ILE A 24 -5.37 -15.31 -13.80
N VAL A 25 -4.14 -15.25 -13.29
CA VAL A 25 -3.18 -14.20 -13.62
C VAL A 25 -2.21 -14.77 -14.64
N ARG A 26 -2.18 -14.23 -15.84
CA ARG A 26 -1.32 -14.72 -16.93
C ARG A 26 -0.64 -13.58 -17.67
N GLY A 27 0.47 -13.89 -18.31
CA GLY A 27 1.17 -12.89 -19.07
C GLY A 27 2.37 -13.41 -19.84
N THR A 28 2.99 -12.49 -20.55
CA THR A 28 4.20 -12.75 -21.35
C THR A 28 5.22 -11.66 -21.07
N ILE A 29 6.45 -12.07 -20.78
CA ILE A 29 7.59 -11.16 -20.59
C ILE A 29 8.38 -11.05 -21.89
N ALA A 30 8.43 -9.85 -22.45
CA ALA A 30 9.13 -9.57 -23.70
C ALA A 30 10.62 -9.87 -23.59
N ASN A 31 11.15 -10.59 -24.57
CA ASN A 31 12.56 -10.98 -24.65
C ASN A 31 13.06 -11.76 -23.41
N ALA A 32 12.16 -12.36 -22.62
CA ALA A 32 12.58 -13.18 -21.50
C ALA A 32 13.24 -14.47 -21.97
N GLU A 33 14.46 -14.72 -21.47
CA GLU A 33 15.09 -16.02 -21.56
C GLU A 33 14.41 -17.03 -20.63
N LYS A 34 14.77 -18.31 -20.78
CA LYS A 34 14.28 -19.38 -19.91
C LYS A 34 14.65 -19.07 -18.45
N GLY A 35 13.70 -19.15 -17.52
CA GLY A 35 13.95 -18.75 -16.15
C GLY A 35 12.82 -19.08 -15.18
N GLN A 36 13.07 -18.81 -13.90
CA GLN A 36 12.03 -18.85 -12.87
C GLN A 36 11.29 -17.52 -12.84
N VAL A 37 9.96 -17.61 -12.75
CA VAL A 37 9.04 -16.51 -12.49
C VAL A 37 8.37 -16.81 -11.16
N TYR A 38 8.42 -15.87 -10.22
CA TYR A 38 7.81 -16.02 -8.90
C TYR A 38 6.60 -15.10 -8.79
N LEU A 39 5.58 -15.58 -8.09
CA LEU A 39 4.48 -14.77 -7.59
C LEU A 39 4.74 -14.44 -6.12
N ALA A 40 4.61 -13.18 -5.75
CA ALA A 40 4.66 -12.75 -4.36
C ALA A 40 3.48 -11.83 -4.02
N ALA A 41 2.94 -11.93 -2.81
CA ALA A 41 1.93 -11.03 -2.27
C ALA A 41 2.56 -10.07 -1.28
N PHE A 42 2.13 -8.82 -1.27
CA PHE A 42 2.42 -7.93 -0.16
C PHE A 42 1.51 -8.26 1.02
N HIS A 43 2.08 -8.34 2.21
CA HIS A 43 1.33 -8.45 3.45
C HIS A 43 2.08 -7.70 4.55
N GLU A 44 1.36 -6.82 5.23
CA GLU A 44 1.83 -5.96 6.31
C GLU A 44 2.97 -5.03 5.89
N ASP A 45 4.22 -5.49 5.94
CA ASP A 45 5.42 -4.71 5.65
C ASP A 45 6.34 -5.37 4.60
N ARG A 46 5.99 -6.56 4.09
CA ARG A 46 6.88 -7.38 3.27
C ARG A 46 6.18 -8.12 2.14
N TYR A 47 6.97 -8.52 1.14
CA TYR A 47 6.52 -9.44 0.10
C TYR A 47 6.80 -10.89 0.48
N ILE A 48 5.77 -11.72 0.43
CA ILE A 48 5.82 -13.16 0.71
C ILE A 48 5.69 -13.91 -0.62
N ALA A 49 6.67 -14.75 -0.95
CA ALA A 49 6.60 -15.61 -2.14
C ALA A 49 5.50 -16.66 -1.96
N LEU A 50 4.57 -16.73 -2.92
CA LEU A 50 3.43 -17.64 -2.91
C LEU A 50 3.63 -18.85 -3.81
N ASP A 51 4.14 -18.62 -5.02
CA ASP A 51 4.27 -19.65 -6.04
C ASP A 51 5.42 -19.33 -7.01
N SER A 52 5.80 -20.30 -7.83
CA SER A 52 6.78 -20.15 -8.89
C SER A 52 6.49 -21.04 -10.08
N ILE A 53 6.82 -20.55 -11.27
CA ILE A 53 6.76 -21.32 -12.50
C ILE A 53 8.06 -21.15 -13.28
N ARG A 54 8.47 -22.21 -13.99
CA ARG A 54 9.57 -22.13 -14.95
C ARG A 54 9.03 -21.78 -16.32
N THR A 55 9.45 -20.65 -16.87
CA THR A 55 9.12 -20.27 -18.24
C THR A 55 10.24 -20.63 -19.21
N ILE A 56 9.87 -20.97 -20.44
CA ILE A 56 10.81 -21.21 -21.55
C ILE A 56 10.71 -20.17 -22.68
N SER A 57 9.61 -19.42 -22.70
CA SER A 57 9.25 -18.46 -23.76
C SER A 57 8.95 -17.07 -23.21
N GLY A 58 8.99 -16.89 -21.89
CA GLY A 58 8.52 -15.67 -21.23
C GLY A 58 7.06 -15.73 -20.79
N ASP A 59 6.30 -16.74 -21.22
CA ASP A 59 4.91 -16.94 -20.81
C ASP A 59 4.82 -17.50 -19.39
N PHE A 60 3.85 -17.02 -18.62
CA PHE A 60 3.57 -17.48 -17.27
C PHE A 60 2.08 -17.46 -16.97
N HIS A 61 1.66 -18.25 -15.99
CA HIS A 61 0.33 -18.17 -15.39
C HIS A 61 0.38 -18.62 -13.94
N PHE A 62 -0.51 -18.06 -13.13
CA PHE A 62 -0.76 -18.42 -11.74
C PHE A 62 -2.26 -18.53 -11.51
N LEU A 63 -2.67 -19.46 -10.64
CA LEU A 63 -4.06 -19.69 -10.27
C LEU A 63 -4.34 -19.06 -8.92
N PHE A 64 -5.44 -18.35 -8.81
CA PHE A 64 -5.93 -17.73 -7.59
C PHE A 64 -7.28 -18.33 -7.22
N GLY A 65 -7.48 -18.61 -5.94
CA GLY A 65 -8.76 -19.07 -5.41
C GLY A 65 -9.69 -17.91 -5.06
N GLU A 66 -10.94 -18.23 -4.70
CA GLU A 66 -11.88 -17.25 -4.13
C GLU A 66 -11.43 -16.74 -2.75
N ASP A 67 -10.62 -17.52 -2.04
CA ASP A 67 -10.03 -17.20 -0.74
C ASP A 67 -8.73 -16.39 -0.84
N SER A 68 -8.27 -16.10 -2.07
CA SER A 68 -7.09 -15.25 -2.25
C SER A 68 -7.43 -13.80 -1.97
N GLU A 69 -6.73 -13.19 -1.01
CA GLU A 69 -7.02 -11.83 -0.55
C GLU A 69 -6.73 -10.78 -1.63
N PRO A 70 -7.61 -9.78 -1.79
CA PRO A 70 -7.31 -8.60 -2.60
C PRO A 70 -6.06 -7.88 -2.07
N GLY A 71 -5.22 -7.41 -2.99
CA GLY A 71 -3.94 -6.81 -2.59
C GLY A 71 -3.03 -6.48 -3.75
N LEU A 72 -1.84 -5.97 -3.40
CA LEU A 72 -0.74 -5.71 -4.31
C LEU A 72 0.17 -6.94 -4.38
N TYR A 73 0.42 -7.40 -5.60
CA TYR A 73 1.22 -8.58 -5.90
C TYR A 73 2.38 -8.21 -6.81
N ARG A 74 3.41 -9.05 -6.81
CA ARG A 74 4.57 -8.95 -7.70
C ARG A 74 4.73 -10.21 -8.54
N ILE A 75 5.00 -9.99 -9.82
CA ILE A 75 5.61 -11.00 -10.69
C ILE A 75 7.11 -10.70 -10.74
N ILE A 76 7.93 -11.61 -10.19
CA ILE A 76 9.38 -11.44 -10.05
C ILE A 76 10.08 -12.37 -11.03
N PHE A 77 11.00 -11.83 -11.84
CA PHE A 77 11.72 -12.59 -12.85
C PHE A 77 13.11 -11.95 -13.08
N SER A 78 14.16 -12.77 -13.18
CA SER A 78 15.53 -12.31 -13.49
C SER A 78 16.01 -11.10 -12.66
N GLY A 79 15.67 -11.07 -11.36
CA GLY A 79 16.04 -9.98 -10.45
C GLY A 79 15.24 -8.67 -10.66
N ARG A 80 14.20 -8.69 -11.48
CA ARG A 80 13.27 -7.58 -11.74
C ARG A 80 11.87 -7.98 -11.30
N PHE A 81 10.96 -7.00 -11.20
CA PHE A 81 9.57 -7.26 -10.92
C PHE A 81 8.65 -6.26 -11.63
N ILE A 82 7.39 -6.66 -11.79
CA ILE A 82 6.26 -5.76 -12.01
C ILE A 82 5.28 -5.93 -10.86
N GLU A 83 4.50 -4.89 -10.59
CA GLU A 83 3.41 -4.93 -9.60
C GLU A 83 2.07 -4.96 -10.31
N PHE A 84 1.11 -5.64 -9.70
CA PHE A 84 -0.28 -5.67 -10.13
C PHE A 84 -1.19 -5.84 -8.93
N ILE A 85 -2.40 -5.32 -9.01
CA ILE A 85 -3.46 -5.56 -8.04
C ILE A 85 -4.24 -6.80 -8.47
N PHE A 86 -4.49 -7.68 -7.52
CA PHE A 86 -5.50 -8.72 -7.65
C PHE A 86 -6.71 -8.34 -6.80
N SER A 87 -7.91 -8.39 -7.38
CA SER A 87 -9.18 -8.08 -6.71
C SER A 87 -10.30 -9.00 -7.21
N HIS A 88 -10.04 -10.30 -7.27
CA HIS A 88 -10.98 -11.32 -7.77
C HIS A 88 -11.41 -11.10 -9.22
N GLU A 89 -10.46 -10.78 -10.08
CA GLU A 89 -10.61 -10.78 -11.53
C GLU A 89 -9.44 -11.48 -12.21
N ASN A 90 -9.65 -11.91 -13.46
CA ASN A 90 -8.55 -12.44 -14.26
C ASN A 90 -7.64 -11.28 -14.67
N VAL A 91 -6.33 -11.48 -14.61
CA VAL A 91 -5.35 -10.47 -14.99
C VAL A 91 -4.55 -10.96 -16.17
N GLU A 92 -4.49 -10.13 -17.22
CA GLU A 92 -3.64 -10.33 -18.38
C GLU A 92 -2.62 -9.21 -18.46
N VAL A 93 -1.34 -9.58 -18.50
CA VAL A 93 -0.25 -8.60 -18.55
C VAL A 93 0.78 -8.95 -19.61
N TYR A 94 1.12 -7.96 -20.42
CA TYR A 94 2.29 -7.99 -21.28
C TYR A 94 3.38 -7.13 -20.68
N VAL A 95 4.59 -7.66 -20.52
CA VAL A 95 5.70 -6.92 -19.90
C VAL A 95 6.74 -6.58 -20.94
N ALA A 96 6.83 -5.32 -21.35
CA ALA A 96 7.87 -4.86 -22.26
C ALA A 96 9.17 -4.50 -21.52
N SER A 97 10.28 -4.44 -22.26
CA SER A 97 11.51 -3.84 -21.76
C SER A 97 11.50 -2.33 -22.02
N GLY A 98 11.55 -1.52 -20.96
CA GLY A 98 11.75 -0.08 -21.02
C GLY A 98 13.16 0.34 -20.61
N GLU A 99 13.49 1.61 -20.84
CA GLU A 99 14.81 2.18 -20.49
C GLU A 99 15.09 2.14 -18.98
N ARG A 100 14.04 2.27 -18.16
CA ARG A 100 14.11 2.32 -16.69
C ARG A 100 13.81 0.98 -16.02
N GLY A 101 13.52 -0.06 -16.79
CA GLY A 101 13.08 -1.34 -16.25
C GLY A 101 11.91 -1.96 -17.03
N PRO A 102 11.29 -3.01 -16.49
CA PRO A 102 10.12 -3.63 -17.11
C PRO A 102 8.91 -2.68 -17.07
N VAL A 103 8.09 -2.69 -18.13
CA VAL A 103 6.88 -1.87 -18.24
C VAL A 103 5.69 -2.81 -18.44
N PRO A 104 4.78 -2.95 -17.46
CA PRO A 104 3.58 -3.76 -17.61
C PRO A 104 2.52 -3.04 -18.43
N TYR A 105 1.83 -3.78 -19.29
CA TYR A 105 0.64 -3.37 -20.02
C TYR A 105 -0.47 -4.34 -19.66
N PHE A 106 -1.52 -3.81 -19.05
CA PHE A 106 -2.65 -4.60 -18.60
C PHE A 106 -3.79 -4.52 -19.61
N ASP A 107 -4.10 -5.67 -20.21
CA ASP A 107 -5.26 -5.82 -21.06
C ASP A 107 -6.43 -6.32 -20.20
N ASN A 108 -7.63 -5.79 -20.45
CA ASN A 108 -8.88 -6.27 -19.87
C ASN A 108 -9.02 -6.18 -18.34
N THR A 109 -8.23 -5.35 -17.64
CA THR A 109 -8.36 -5.15 -16.18
C THR A 109 -8.43 -3.67 -15.84
N VAL A 110 -9.64 -3.19 -15.55
CA VAL A 110 -9.86 -1.78 -15.18
C VAL A 110 -9.10 -1.44 -13.89
N GLU A 111 -9.03 -2.37 -12.93
CA GLU A 111 -8.27 -2.26 -11.69
C GLU A 111 -6.81 -1.85 -11.93
N ASN A 112 -6.10 -2.64 -12.74
CA ASN A 112 -4.68 -2.42 -12.98
C ASN A 112 -4.41 -1.27 -13.95
N GLN A 113 -5.34 -0.97 -14.86
CA GLN A 113 -5.26 0.22 -15.71
C GLN A 113 -5.37 1.50 -14.87
N VAL A 114 -6.35 1.58 -13.97
CA VAL A 114 -6.52 2.72 -13.06
C VAL A 114 -5.33 2.84 -12.10
N TYR A 115 -4.83 1.74 -11.55
CA TYR A 115 -3.63 1.75 -10.72
C TYR A 115 -2.40 2.27 -11.49
N SER A 116 -2.17 1.79 -12.72
CA SER A 116 -1.05 2.23 -13.54
C SER A 116 -1.13 3.73 -13.87
N GLU A 117 -2.32 4.21 -14.24
CA GLU A 117 -2.58 5.63 -14.50
C GLU A 117 -2.32 6.49 -13.25
N PHE A 118 -2.79 6.05 -12.09
CA PHE A 118 -2.53 6.73 -10.81
C PHE A 118 -1.04 6.80 -10.48
N MET A 119 -0.30 5.68 -10.60
CA MET A 119 1.13 5.66 -10.30
C MET A 119 1.95 6.54 -11.25
N GLU A 120 1.60 6.59 -12.54
CA GLU A 120 2.23 7.50 -13.50
C GLU A 120 1.90 8.97 -13.19
N PHE A 121 0.65 9.26 -12.83
CA PHE A 121 0.23 10.60 -12.42
C PHE A 121 1.00 11.06 -11.18
N GLU A 122 1.09 10.23 -10.14
CA GLU A 122 1.78 10.57 -8.88
C GLU A 122 3.27 10.86 -9.10
N LEU A 123 3.97 10.04 -9.90
CA LEU A 123 5.37 10.29 -10.21
C LEU A 123 5.59 11.68 -10.87
N ASN A 124 4.70 12.06 -11.78
CA ASN A 124 4.74 13.38 -12.41
C ASN A 124 4.36 14.51 -11.44
N TYR A 125 3.37 14.27 -10.58
CA TYR A 125 2.96 15.20 -9.52
C TYR A 125 4.12 15.48 -8.55
N GLU A 126 4.79 14.44 -8.05
CA GLU A 126 5.92 14.56 -7.12
C GLU A 126 7.06 15.39 -7.70
N ALA A 127 7.42 15.13 -8.96
CA ALA A 127 8.45 15.89 -9.65
C ALA A 127 8.08 17.39 -9.78
N ARG A 128 6.84 17.68 -10.16
CA ARG A 128 6.34 19.05 -10.34
C ARG A 128 6.23 19.80 -9.01
N VAL A 129 5.69 19.16 -7.98
CA VAL A 129 5.49 19.78 -6.67
C VAL A 129 6.83 20.04 -5.97
N LEU A 130 7.82 19.15 -6.13
CA LEU A 130 9.18 19.34 -5.61
C LEU A 130 9.85 20.58 -6.22
N ILE A 131 9.77 20.73 -7.55
CA ILE A 131 10.32 21.90 -8.25
C ILE A 131 9.64 23.19 -7.75
N ALA A 132 8.31 23.21 -7.70
CA ALA A 132 7.56 24.38 -7.24
C ALA A 132 7.86 24.71 -5.77
N HIS A 133 7.96 23.70 -4.91
CA HIS A 133 8.29 23.86 -3.50
C HIS A 133 9.67 24.50 -3.29
N GLY A 134 10.69 24.09 -4.08
CA GLY A 134 12.04 24.64 -4.00
C GLY A 134 12.17 26.12 -4.35
N GLN A 135 11.13 26.72 -4.95
CA GLN A 135 11.10 28.12 -5.37
C GLN A 135 10.22 29.00 -4.47
N LEU A 136 9.57 28.42 -3.44
CA LEU A 136 8.74 29.18 -2.52
C LEU A 136 9.60 30.16 -1.69
N PRO A 137 9.06 31.36 -1.37
CA PRO A 137 7.69 31.81 -1.54
C PRO A 137 7.47 32.72 -2.78
N ASP A 138 8.21 32.53 -3.88
CA ASP A 138 8.01 33.33 -5.10
C ASP A 138 6.51 33.34 -5.55
N PRO A 139 5.92 34.49 -5.91
CA PRO A 139 4.49 34.57 -6.23
C PRO A 139 4.01 33.63 -7.33
N ASP A 140 4.84 33.36 -8.35
CA ASP A 140 4.47 32.44 -9.43
C ASP A 140 4.68 30.98 -9.00
N ALA A 141 5.71 30.70 -8.21
CA ALA A 141 5.87 29.40 -7.54
C ALA A 141 4.70 29.07 -6.60
N VAL A 142 4.20 30.04 -5.83
CA VAL A 142 3.01 29.87 -4.96
C VAL A 142 1.77 29.50 -5.77
N LYS A 143 1.52 30.19 -6.89
CA LYS A 143 0.39 29.86 -7.78
C LYS A 143 0.54 28.45 -8.34
N SER A 144 1.73 28.10 -8.82
CA SER A 144 2.04 26.78 -9.39
C SER A 144 1.88 25.66 -8.35
N TYR A 145 2.45 25.84 -7.16
CA TYR A 145 2.35 24.88 -6.07
C TYR A 145 0.91 24.61 -5.65
N ASN A 146 0.09 25.66 -5.55
CA ASN A 146 -1.33 25.52 -5.22
C ASN A 146 -2.12 24.85 -6.36
N SER A 147 -1.84 25.18 -7.64
CA SER A 147 -2.56 24.59 -8.76
C SER A 147 -2.24 23.11 -8.96
N ILE A 148 -0.99 22.70 -8.76
CA ILE A 148 -0.55 21.30 -8.83
C ILE A 148 -1.29 20.43 -7.79
N GLN A 149 -1.42 20.91 -6.55
CA GLN A 149 -2.19 20.21 -5.51
C GLN A 149 -3.69 20.10 -5.86
N MET A 150 -4.28 21.17 -6.37
CA MET A 150 -5.70 21.15 -6.80
C MET A 150 -5.94 20.22 -7.99
N GLU A 151 -4.99 20.14 -8.91
CA GLU A 151 -5.02 19.22 -10.05
C GLU A 151 -4.99 17.76 -9.57
N ARG A 152 -4.07 17.42 -8.64
CA ARG A 152 -4.03 16.09 -8.02
C ARG A 152 -5.35 15.72 -7.37
N ASN A 153 -5.92 16.60 -6.54
CA ASN A 153 -7.18 16.32 -5.88
C ASN A 153 -8.32 16.09 -6.89
N ARG A 154 -8.42 16.91 -7.94
CA ARG A 154 -9.45 16.72 -8.99
C ARG A 154 -9.27 15.42 -9.74
N PHE A 155 -8.03 15.04 -10.04
CA PHE A 155 -7.72 13.76 -10.67
C PHE A 155 -8.18 12.60 -9.79
N MET A 156 -7.78 12.58 -8.52
CA MET A 156 -8.19 11.56 -7.55
C MET A 156 -9.72 11.54 -7.37
N ASP A 157 -10.37 12.69 -7.26
CA ASP A 157 -11.84 12.79 -7.13
C ASP A 157 -12.55 12.22 -8.37
N SER A 158 -12.01 12.44 -9.57
CA SER A 158 -12.58 11.90 -10.80
C SER A 158 -12.48 10.37 -10.86
N LEU A 159 -11.34 9.80 -10.45
CA LEU A 159 -11.15 8.36 -10.38
C LEU A 159 -12.03 7.73 -9.29
N SER A 160 -12.12 8.34 -8.10
CA SER A 160 -13.00 7.90 -7.02
C SER A 160 -14.47 7.92 -7.42
N PHE A 161 -14.89 8.90 -8.22
CA PHE A 161 -16.27 8.99 -8.71
C PHE A 161 -16.58 7.93 -9.78
N LEU A 162 -15.66 7.69 -10.71
CA LEU A 162 -15.86 6.74 -11.81
C LEU A 162 -15.75 5.28 -11.36
N TYR A 163 -14.90 4.99 -10.39
CA TYR A 163 -14.53 3.62 -10.01
C TYR A 163 -14.52 3.37 -8.49
N PRO A 164 -15.59 3.73 -7.75
CA PRO A 164 -15.57 3.75 -6.29
C PRO A 164 -15.23 2.42 -5.61
N ASP A 165 -15.47 1.29 -6.28
CA ASP A 165 -15.34 -0.05 -5.71
C ASP A 165 -13.97 -0.72 -5.96
N LEU A 166 -13.08 -0.10 -6.76
CA LEU A 166 -11.77 -0.67 -7.06
C LEU A 166 -10.84 -0.62 -5.85
N TYR A 167 -9.99 -1.64 -5.72
CA TYR A 167 -8.97 -1.68 -4.67
C TYR A 167 -7.93 -0.56 -4.85
N ALA A 168 -7.59 -0.21 -6.09
CA ALA A 168 -6.73 0.90 -6.49
C ALA A 168 -7.26 2.23 -5.95
N ILE A 169 -8.58 2.43 -5.93
CA ILE A 169 -9.20 3.64 -5.39
C ILE A 169 -9.10 3.69 -3.87
N ARG A 170 -9.24 2.54 -3.19
CA ARG A 170 -8.99 2.44 -1.74
C ARG A 170 -7.54 2.80 -1.40
N MET A 171 -6.57 2.24 -2.13
CA MET A 171 -5.15 2.57 -1.99
C MET A 171 -4.89 4.06 -2.25
N MET A 172 -5.37 4.59 -3.38
CA MET A 172 -5.23 5.99 -3.77
C MET A 172 -5.78 6.93 -2.69
N ASN A 173 -6.97 6.65 -2.17
CA ASN A 173 -7.58 7.48 -1.14
C ASN A 173 -6.76 7.50 0.15
N ALA A 174 -6.16 6.37 0.52
CA ALA A 174 -5.25 6.32 1.65
C ALA A 174 -3.93 7.11 1.40
N PHE A 175 -3.55 7.42 0.15
CA PHE A 175 -2.45 8.36 -0.15
C PHE A 175 -2.88 9.84 -0.27
N ARG A 176 -4.14 10.19 0.07
CA ARG A 176 -4.56 11.59 0.07
C ARG A 176 -3.78 12.38 1.12
N SER A 177 -3.32 13.55 0.70
CA SER A 177 -2.57 14.48 1.53
C SER A 177 -3.34 15.80 1.62
N PRO A 178 -3.26 16.51 2.76
CA PRO A 178 -3.91 17.80 2.90
C PRO A 178 -3.34 18.83 1.90
N VAL A 179 -4.19 19.75 1.44
CA VAL A 179 -3.75 20.87 0.61
C VAL A 179 -3.12 21.93 1.50
N ILE A 180 -1.84 22.22 1.26
CA ILE A 180 -1.11 23.23 2.03
C ILE A 180 -0.90 24.49 1.20
N PRO A 181 -1.27 25.68 1.70
CA PRO A 181 -1.02 26.92 1.00
C PRO A 181 0.47 27.19 0.77
N GLY A 182 0.87 27.41 -0.48
CA GLY A 182 2.26 27.72 -0.84
C GLY A 182 2.82 28.99 -0.19
N ALA A 183 1.96 29.93 0.18
CA ALA A 183 2.34 31.19 0.83
C ALA A 183 2.75 31.04 2.31
N MET A 184 2.53 29.87 2.93
CA MET A 184 2.95 29.63 4.31
C MET A 184 4.48 29.67 4.44
N THR A 185 4.95 30.14 5.61
CA THR A 185 6.35 29.96 5.99
C THR A 185 6.66 28.48 6.18
N HIS A 186 7.94 28.11 6.17
CA HIS A 186 8.34 26.71 6.39
C HIS A 186 7.80 26.15 7.71
N ASN A 187 7.94 26.89 8.82
CA ASN A 187 7.46 26.44 10.13
C ASN A 187 5.93 26.28 10.15
N GLN A 188 5.19 27.26 9.63
CA GLN A 188 3.72 27.16 9.53
C GLN A 188 3.29 25.96 8.68
N ARG A 189 4.00 25.68 7.59
CA ARG A 189 3.75 24.53 6.73
C ARG A 189 3.97 23.22 7.48
N MET A 190 5.09 23.09 8.19
CA MET A 190 5.39 21.88 8.98
C MET A 190 4.38 21.66 10.10
N ASP A 191 4.03 22.71 10.85
CA ASP A 191 3.05 22.64 11.93
C ASP A 191 1.66 22.28 11.40
N THR A 192 1.28 22.84 10.25
CA THR A 192 0.01 22.52 9.58
C THR A 192 0.01 21.08 9.09
N LEU A 193 1.07 20.64 8.39
CA LEU A 193 1.17 19.26 7.90
C LEU A 193 1.06 18.26 9.05
N LYS A 194 1.73 18.48 10.18
CA LYS A 194 1.65 17.61 11.35
C LYS A 194 0.23 17.47 11.91
N SER A 195 -0.56 18.55 11.88
CA SER A 195 -1.90 18.56 12.47
C SER A 195 -2.97 17.98 11.55
N CYS A 196 -2.85 18.16 10.23
CA CYS A 196 -3.87 17.71 9.27
C CYS A 196 -3.46 16.51 8.40
N PHE A 197 -2.31 15.87 8.68
CA PHE A 197 -1.77 14.78 7.87
C PHE A 197 -2.77 13.65 7.62
N PHE A 198 -3.51 13.26 8.66
CA PHE A 198 -4.44 12.13 8.63
C PHE A 198 -5.89 12.52 8.33
N ASP A 199 -6.21 13.82 8.16
CA ASP A 199 -7.60 14.34 8.04
C ASP A 199 -8.42 13.65 6.94
N HIS A 200 -7.77 13.24 5.86
CA HIS A 200 -8.43 12.67 4.68
C HIS A 200 -8.05 11.20 4.43
N ALA A 201 -7.21 10.63 5.27
CA ALA A 201 -6.62 9.32 5.05
C ALA A 201 -6.06 8.76 6.37
N ALA A 202 -6.97 8.41 7.27
CA ALA A 202 -6.67 7.70 8.51
C ALA A 202 -6.19 6.26 8.24
N ILE A 203 -5.73 5.57 9.28
CA ILE A 203 -5.35 4.15 9.22
C ILE A 203 -6.54 3.34 9.70
N ASP A 204 -7.51 3.09 8.81
CA ASP A 204 -8.83 2.58 9.19
C ASP A 204 -9.40 1.44 8.31
N ASP A 205 -8.73 1.10 7.22
CA ASP A 205 -9.09 -0.01 6.34
C ASP A 205 -8.10 -1.19 6.47
N PRO A 206 -8.47 -2.29 7.16
CA PRO A 206 -7.60 -3.47 7.33
C PRO A 206 -7.27 -4.16 6.01
N GLY A 207 -8.13 -4.03 4.99
CA GLY A 207 -7.87 -4.64 3.68
C GLY A 207 -6.63 -4.04 3.00
N LEU A 208 -6.22 -2.82 3.38
CA LEU A 208 -5.02 -2.19 2.85
C LEU A 208 -3.73 -2.72 3.47
N LEU A 209 -3.78 -3.65 4.43
CA LEU A 209 -2.58 -4.37 4.90
C LEU A 209 -1.94 -5.23 3.82
N ASN A 210 -2.68 -5.55 2.75
CA ASN A 210 -2.14 -6.26 1.58
C ASN A 210 -1.56 -5.29 0.53
N ALA A 211 -1.23 -4.05 0.92
CA ALA A 211 -0.49 -3.09 0.11
C ALA A 211 0.40 -2.20 1.01
N PRO A 212 1.50 -1.63 0.50
CA PRO A 212 2.48 -0.88 1.32
C PRO A 212 2.00 0.52 1.74
N VAL A 213 0.68 0.76 1.73
CA VAL A 213 0.10 2.10 1.90
C VAL A 213 0.36 2.65 3.30
N TYR A 214 0.12 1.86 4.33
CA TYR A 214 0.31 2.30 5.71
C TYR A 214 1.78 2.37 6.12
N THR A 215 2.62 1.47 5.60
CA THR A 215 4.08 1.55 5.76
C THR A 215 4.60 2.90 5.28
N PHE A 216 4.27 3.29 4.04
CA PHE A 216 4.70 4.57 3.50
C PHE A 216 4.08 5.75 4.24
N LYS A 217 2.78 5.70 4.55
CA LYS A 217 2.10 6.75 5.31
C LYS A 217 2.74 7.00 6.68
N MET A 218 3.09 5.95 7.40
CA MET A 218 3.76 6.08 8.71
C MET A 218 5.16 6.68 8.55
N ILE A 219 5.96 6.20 7.58
CA ILE A 219 7.29 6.74 7.32
C ILE A 219 7.22 8.24 6.95
N ASP A 220 6.28 8.61 6.08
CA ASP A 220 6.05 9.99 5.68
C ASP A 220 5.69 10.87 6.89
N TYR A 221 4.82 10.40 7.78
CA TYR A 221 4.47 11.16 8.97
C TYR A 221 5.65 11.30 9.94
N LEU A 222 6.37 10.20 10.20
CA LEU A 222 7.59 10.21 11.03
C LEU A 222 8.62 11.19 10.48
N SER A 223 8.75 11.30 9.16
CA SER A 223 9.70 12.23 8.52
C SER A 223 9.46 13.69 8.91
N LEU A 224 8.22 14.09 9.22
CA LEU A 224 7.88 15.45 9.67
C LEU A 224 8.47 15.78 11.05
N PHE A 225 8.84 14.76 11.83
CA PHE A 225 9.39 14.89 13.18
C PHE A 225 10.90 14.69 13.22
N LYS A 226 11.52 14.30 12.10
CA LYS A 226 12.98 14.23 11.98
C LYS A 226 13.58 15.63 11.87
N VAL A 227 14.53 15.94 12.76
CA VAL A 227 15.23 17.22 12.79
C VAL A 227 16.72 16.96 12.96
N ASP A 228 17.49 17.16 11.88
CA ASP A 228 18.91 16.79 11.79
C ASP A 228 19.83 17.53 12.79
N THR A 229 19.34 18.59 13.43
CA THR A 229 20.10 19.39 14.41
C THR A 229 19.89 18.96 15.86
N LEU A 230 18.96 18.05 16.14
CA LEU A 230 18.68 17.56 17.48
C LEU A 230 19.68 16.49 17.92
N SER A 231 19.91 16.39 19.24
CA SER A 231 20.55 15.20 19.81
C SER A 231 19.62 13.99 19.69
N MET A 232 20.17 12.77 19.84
CA MET A 232 19.37 11.54 19.83
C MET A 232 18.21 11.61 20.83
N ASP A 233 18.49 11.94 22.10
CA ASP A 233 17.47 12.07 23.14
C ASP A 233 16.35 13.07 22.79
N GLN A 234 16.68 14.17 22.11
CA GLN A 234 15.71 15.18 21.68
C GLN A 234 14.90 14.67 20.48
N GLN A 235 15.55 13.95 19.57
CA GLN A 235 14.92 13.33 18.42
C GLN A 235 13.92 12.23 18.84
N GLU A 236 14.27 11.42 19.85
CA GLU A 236 13.34 10.44 20.42
C GLU A 236 12.08 11.10 21.00
N ILE A 237 12.19 12.26 21.64
CA ILE A 237 11.01 13.01 22.14
C ILE A 237 10.10 13.40 20.97
N GLN A 238 10.67 13.86 19.85
CA GLN A 238 9.88 14.20 18.66
C GLN A 238 9.20 12.95 18.07
N PHE A 239 9.87 11.80 18.08
CA PHE A 239 9.28 10.56 17.60
C PHE A 239 8.20 10.01 18.53
N CYS A 240 8.29 10.16 19.86
CA CYS A 240 7.18 9.84 20.76
C CYS A 240 5.90 10.62 20.39
N LEU A 241 6.04 11.93 20.09
CA LEU A 241 4.91 12.75 19.64
C LEU A 241 4.36 12.27 18.28
N ALA A 242 5.23 11.84 17.38
CA ALA A 242 4.82 11.29 16.09
C ALA A 242 4.06 9.96 16.26
N VAL A 243 4.53 9.08 17.15
CA VAL A 243 3.86 7.83 17.50
C VAL A 243 2.46 8.12 18.05
N ASP A 244 2.33 9.08 18.97
CA ASP A 244 1.02 9.47 19.52
C ASP A 244 0.09 9.98 18.41
N GLY A 245 0.60 10.78 17.47
CA GLY A 245 -0.14 11.27 16.32
C GLY A 245 -0.60 10.13 15.39
N ILE A 246 0.25 9.13 15.14
CA ILE A 246 -0.11 7.93 14.36
C ILE A 246 -1.20 7.16 15.09
N MET A 247 -0.97 6.78 16.35
CA MET A 247 -1.87 5.92 17.11
C MET A 247 -3.24 6.55 17.36
N ALA A 248 -3.33 7.88 17.45
CA ALA A 248 -4.60 8.60 17.51
C ALA A 248 -5.44 8.49 16.22
N ASN A 249 -4.80 8.14 15.09
CA ASN A 249 -5.42 8.01 13.77
C ASN A 249 -5.48 6.56 13.28
N VAL A 250 -5.13 5.58 14.12
CA VAL A 250 -5.39 4.17 13.88
C VAL A 250 -6.79 3.82 14.41
N SER A 251 -7.59 3.17 13.58
CA SER A 251 -8.91 2.69 14.00
C SER A 251 -8.82 1.68 15.16
N GLY A 252 -9.97 1.39 15.79
CA GLY A 252 -10.08 0.36 16.81
C GLY A 252 -9.91 -1.09 16.29
N ASN A 253 -9.60 -1.29 15.01
CA ASN A 253 -9.42 -2.63 14.46
C ASN A 253 -8.14 -3.29 15.04
N PRO A 254 -8.22 -4.48 15.67
CA PRO A 254 -7.07 -5.11 16.30
C PRO A 254 -5.91 -5.44 15.35
N GLN A 255 -6.21 -5.83 14.11
CA GLN A 255 -5.19 -6.18 13.13
C GLN A 255 -4.39 -4.95 12.72
N LEU A 256 -5.07 -3.83 12.44
CA LEU A 256 -4.39 -2.55 12.16
C LEU A 256 -3.57 -2.06 13.35
N ARG A 257 -4.11 -2.16 14.57
CA ARG A 257 -3.38 -1.74 15.77
C ARG A 257 -2.11 -2.57 15.98
N SER A 258 -2.21 -3.90 15.89
CA SER A 258 -1.04 -4.79 16.01
C SER A 258 0.00 -4.46 14.94
N PHE A 259 -0.42 -4.39 13.68
CA PHE A 259 0.48 -4.05 12.58
C PHE A 259 1.23 -2.73 12.83
N VAL A 260 0.51 -1.67 13.22
CA VAL A 260 1.13 -0.36 13.46
C VAL A 260 2.09 -0.40 14.65
N THR A 261 1.73 -1.05 15.75
CA THR A 261 2.62 -1.15 16.91
C THR A 261 3.87 -1.96 16.59
N ASP A 262 3.71 -3.10 15.91
CA ASP A 262 4.81 -3.99 15.56
C ASP A 262 5.77 -3.30 14.58
N PHE A 263 5.23 -2.66 13.54
CA PHE A 263 6.02 -1.90 12.57
C PHE A 263 6.83 -0.77 13.22
N LEU A 264 6.21 0.00 14.12
CA LEU A 264 6.90 1.10 14.81
C LEU A 264 7.96 0.56 15.78
N LEU A 265 7.67 -0.51 16.53
CA LEU A 265 8.63 -1.13 17.44
C LEU A 265 9.86 -1.65 16.69
N GLU A 266 9.66 -2.46 15.65
CA GLU A 266 10.75 -2.99 14.82
C GLU A 266 11.57 -1.85 14.19
N GLY A 267 10.90 -0.82 13.66
CA GLY A 267 11.56 0.34 13.07
C GLY A 267 12.44 1.10 14.07
N PHE A 268 11.96 1.35 15.29
CA PHE A 268 12.73 2.05 16.32
C PHE A 268 13.75 1.15 17.06
N GLU A 269 13.58 -0.17 17.03
CA GLU A 269 14.61 -1.14 17.43
C GLU A 269 15.82 -1.05 16.50
N LEU A 270 15.59 -1.07 15.18
CA LEU A 270 16.66 -0.93 14.18
C LEU A 270 17.41 0.41 14.27
N LEU A 271 16.77 1.45 14.78
CA LEU A 271 17.36 2.77 15.00
C LEU A 271 17.98 2.95 16.39
N GLU A 272 17.95 1.91 17.24
CA GLU A 272 18.44 1.93 18.63
C GLU A 272 17.79 3.03 19.50
N MET A 273 16.51 3.35 19.24
CA MET A 273 15.76 4.40 19.94
C MET A 273 14.92 3.85 21.10
N GLU A 274 15.60 3.44 22.18
CA GLU A 274 14.99 2.77 23.34
C GLU A 274 13.86 3.57 24.01
N ARG A 275 13.93 4.90 24.03
CA ARG A 275 12.86 5.71 24.65
C ARG A 275 11.56 5.58 23.88
N VAL A 276 11.64 5.57 22.56
CA VAL A 276 10.45 5.47 21.70
C VAL A 276 9.85 4.06 21.81
N GLN A 277 10.70 3.03 21.84
CA GLN A 277 10.25 1.65 22.08
C GLN A 277 9.52 1.52 23.42
N ARG A 278 10.08 2.07 24.51
CA ARG A 278 9.45 2.07 25.83
C ARG A 278 8.11 2.81 25.81
N HIS A 279 8.06 3.98 25.15
CA HIS A 279 6.83 4.75 25.00
C HIS A 279 5.74 3.95 24.29
N ILE A 280 6.08 3.20 23.23
CA ILE A 280 5.12 2.33 22.54
C ILE A 280 4.65 1.20 23.47
N ALA A 281 5.58 0.52 24.14
CA ALA A 281 5.27 -0.60 25.02
C ALA A 281 4.39 -0.23 26.21
N GLU A 282 4.62 0.94 26.82
CA GLU A 282 3.88 1.39 28.01
C GLU A 282 2.47 1.91 27.67
N ASN A 283 2.25 2.43 26.46
CA ASN A 283 0.99 3.12 26.13
C ASN A 283 0.10 2.38 25.12
N TYR A 284 0.66 1.50 24.29
CA TYR A 284 -0.04 0.96 23.12
C TYR A 284 -0.01 -0.55 22.95
N LEU A 285 0.84 -1.27 23.69
CA LEU A 285 0.78 -2.74 23.74
C LEU A 285 -0.23 -3.19 24.81
N ASP A 286 -1.06 -4.18 24.46
CA ASP A 286 -1.86 -4.89 25.46
C ASP A 286 -0.95 -5.74 26.36
N GLU A 287 -1.35 -6.01 27.61
CA GLU A 287 -0.56 -6.85 28.56
C GLU A 287 -0.16 -8.23 27.99
N ASN A 288 -0.89 -8.74 27.00
CA ASN A 288 -0.62 -10.00 26.32
C ASN A 288 0.41 -9.92 25.18
N GLN A 289 0.84 -8.70 24.80
CA GLN A 289 1.75 -8.42 23.69
C GLN A 289 3.10 -7.86 24.15
N ILE A 290 3.30 -7.61 25.44
CA ILE A 290 4.59 -7.15 25.98
C ILE A 290 5.60 -8.30 25.85
N PRO A 291 6.60 -8.23 24.96
CA PRO A 291 7.69 -9.20 24.96
C PRO A 291 8.50 -9.02 26.24
N ASN A 292 9.23 -10.05 26.69
CA ASN A 292 10.14 -10.02 27.85
C ASN A 292 11.36 -9.08 27.65
N LEU A 293 11.16 -7.84 27.22
CA LEU A 293 12.20 -6.84 26.95
C LEU A 293 12.48 -5.90 28.14
N LEU A 294 11.86 -6.14 29.29
CA LEU A 294 12.13 -5.39 30.52
C LEU A 294 12.35 -6.34 31.71
N ILE A 295 13.51 -6.98 31.74
CA ILE A 295 14.11 -7.40 33.00
C ILE A 295 15.56 -6.89 33.00
N PRO A 296 15.97 -6.09 34.00
CA PRO A 296 17.29 -5.47 34.08
C PRO A 296 18.45 -6.46 34.18
#